data_AF-A0A8J8TEF1-F1
#
_entry.id   AF-A0A8J8TEF1-F1
#
_cell.length_a   1.000
_cell.length_b   1.000
_cell.length_c   1.000
_cell.angle_alpha   90.00
_cell.angle_beta   90.00
_cell.angle_gamma   90.00
#
_symmetry.space_group_name_H-M   'P 1'
#
loop_
_entity.id
_entity.type
_entity.pdbx_description
1 polymer ?
#
loop_
_entity_poly.entity_id
_entity_poly.type
_entity_poly.pdbx_seq_one_letter_code
_entity_poly.pdbx_strand_id
1 'polypeptide(L)'
;MQPLSNIRTAAAVGLTGIAVFSICWICAVVSDSSWIFGVNMISDLGVSDTNAHYFFNYGCMSAGILIYIYGILAAYFSGSTLDRISYVLIALAGMFLIGVGIFTEDVGWPHNLCAYSLFISISISALIRLILYVIYKNTLSAVVTAVLILLIVVIALTQTFPFLEASAVILIMIWIALNCLISILEMKKEDFESKVPT
;
A
#
# COMPACT_ATOMS: atom_id res chain seq x y z
N MET A 1 10.01 -12.90 -23.73
CA MET A 1 8.96 -13.25 -22.76
C MET A 1 9.64 -13.64 -21.47
N GLN A 2 9.55 -12.83 -20.41
CA GLN A 2 9.97 -13.28 -19.08
C GLN A 2 8.83 -14.12 -18.48
N PRO A 3 9.13 -15.19 -17.72
CA PRO A 3 8.10 -16.10 -17.26
C PRO A 3 7.18 -15.40 -16.26
N LEU A 4 5.89 -15.42 -16.57
CA LEU A 4 4.77 -14.88 -15.78
C LEU A 4 4.83 -15.32 -14.29
N SER A 5 5.46 -16.46 -13.97
CA SER A 5 5.74 -16.92 -12.60
C SER A 5 6.34 -15.85 -11.69
N ASN A 6 7.12 -14.93 -12.24
CA ASN A 6 7.84 -13.93 -11.45
C ASN A 6 6.95 -12.78 -10.97
N ILE A 7 5.86 -12.47 -11.69
CA ILE A 7 4.86 -11.46 -11.28
C ILE A 7 4.04 -11.97 -10.09
N ARG A 8 3.72 -13.27 -10.03
CA ARG A 8 3.05 -13.87 -8.86
C ARG A 8 3.88 -13.78 -7.60
N THR A 9 5.19 -14.01 -7.73
CA THR A 9 6.11 -13.86 -6.60
C THR A 9 6.10 -12.42 -6.09
N ALA A 10 6.15 -11.43 -6.98
CA ALA A 10 6.04 -10.02 -6.59
C ALA A 10 4.72 -9.74 -5.87
N ALA A 11 3.59 -10.16 -6.46
CA ALA A 11 2.25 -9.97 -5.88
C ALA A 11 2.09 -10.66 -4.50
N ALA A 12 2.65 -11.86 -4.33
CA ALA A 12 2.63 -12.57 -3.06
C ALA A 12 3.43 -11.83 -1.97
N VAL A 13 4.57 -11.24 -2.32
CA VAL A 13 5.34 -10.38 -1.42
C VAL A 13 4.52 -9.15 -1.00
N GLY A 14 3.84 -8.49 -1.95
CA GLY A 14 2.96 -7.35 -1.66
C GLY A 14 1.82 -7.71 -0.70
N LEU A 15 1.11 -8.82 -0.94
CA LEU A 15 0.07 -9.33 -0.05
C LEU A 15 0.60 -9.69 1.34
N THR A 16 1.81 -10.24 1.40
CA THR A 16 2.48 -10.54 2.68
C THR A 16 2.77 -9.26 3.45
N GLY A 17 3.24 -8.20 2.78
CA GLY A 17 3.45 -6.89 3.40
C GLY A 17 2.18 -6.31 4.02
N ILE A 18 1.06 -6.39 3.29
CA ILE A 18 -0.26 -5.95 3.79
C ILE A 18 -0.69 -6.77 5.00
N ALA A 19 -0.54 -8.10 4.95
CA ALA A 19 -0.91 -8.98 6.05
C ALA A 19 -0.07 -8.68 7.31
N VAL A 20 1.25 -8.50 7.15
CA VAL A 20 2.16 -8.15 8.25
C VAL A 20 1.74 -6.83 8.88
N PHE A 21 1.54 -5.77 8.09
CA PHE A 21 1.12 -4.48 8.63
C PHE A 21 -0.23 -4.57 9.36
N SER A 22 -1.20 -5.27 8.76
CA SER A 22 -2.55 -5.42 9.33
C SER A 22 -2.50 -6.13 10.69
N ILE A 23 -1.72 -7.21 10.80
CA ILE A 23 -1.55 -7.95 12.07
C ILE A 23 -0.87 -7.06 13.11
N CYS A 24 0.22 -6.38 12.74
CA CYS A 24 0.95 -5.48 13.62
C CYS A 24 0.08 -4.31 14.11
N TRP A 25 -0.71 -3.70 13.23
CA TRP A 25 -1.61 -2.62 13.60
C TRP A 25 -2.72 -3.10 14.55
N ILE A 26 -3.33 -4.27 14.30
CA ILE A 26 -4.30 -4.87 15.22
C ILE A 26 -3.65 -5.12 16.59
N CYS A 27 -2.44 -5.70 16.63
CA CYS A 27 -1.71 -5.92 17.88
C CYS A 27 -1.40 -4.61 18.62
N ALA A 28 -1.05 -3.55 17.89
CA ALA A 28 -0.80 -2.23 18.46
C ALA A 28 -2.07 -1.65 19.10
N VAL A 29 -3.20 -1.66 18.39
CA VAL A 29 -4.50 -1.17 18.90
C VAL A 29 -4.98 -1.97 20.11
N VAL A 30 -4.80 -3.29 20.10
CA VAL A 30 -5.17 -4.14 21.25
C VAL A 30 -4.24 -3.88 22.45
N SER A 31 -3.00 -3.47 22.21
CA SER A 31 -2.03 -3.17 23.28
C SER A 31 -2.22 -1.79 23.90
N ASP A 32 -2.85 -0.85 23.18
CA ASP A 32 -3.15 0.50 23.66
C ASP A 32 -4.66 0.78 23.66
N SER A 33 -5.29 0.54 24.81
CA SER A 33 -6.73 0.78 24.99
C SER A 33 -7.12 2.27 24.96
N SER A 34 -6.16 3.19 25.01
CA SER A 34 -6.42 4.63 24.95
C SER A 34 -6.54 5.14 23.51
N TRP A 35 -6.04 4.37 22.54
CA TRP A 35 -6.11 4.74 21.13
C TRP A 35 -7.52 4.55 20.58
N ILE A 36 -8.07 5.61 19.98
CA ILE A 36 -9.42 5.63 19.43
C ILE A 36 -9.38 5.94 17.93
N PHE A 37 -9.96 5.03 17.13
CA PHE A 37 -10.03 5.18 15.68
C PHE A 37 -10.68 6.51 15.27
N GLY A 38 -9.97 7.29 14.45
CA GLY A 38 -10.45 8.57 13.93
C GLY A 38 -10.38 9.75 14.89
N VAL A 39 -9.93 9.50 16.12
CA VAL A 39 -9.62 10.53 17.13
C VAL A 39 -8.11 10.66 17.29
N ASN A 40 -7.41 9.53 17.39
CA ASN A 40 -5.95 9.44 17.44
C ASN A 40 -5.38 9.11 16.06
N MET A 41 -4.20 9.65 15.76
CA MET A 41 -3.44 9.29 14.58
C MET A 41 -2.97 7.84 14.70
N ILE A 42 -2.84 7.11 13.59
CA ILE A 42 -2.21 5.79 13.63
C ILE A 42 -0.77 5.94 14.12
N SER A 43 -0.06 6.99 13.69
CA SER A 43 1.31 7.27 14.12
C SER A 43 1.47 7.42 15.65
N ASP A 44 0.43 7.84 16.36
CA ASP A 44 0.41 7.94 17.83
C ASP A 44 0.74 6.58 18.48
N LEU A 45 0.36 5.46 17.83
CA LEU A 45 0.69 4.11 18.33
C LEU A 45 2.20 3.89 18.38
N GLY A 46 2.98 4.57 17.54
CA GLY A 46 4.44 4.49 17.47
C GLY A 46 5.18 5.16 18.62
N VAL A 47 4.48 5.99 19.40
CA VAL A 47 5.01 6.66 20.61
C VAL A 47 4.23 6.30 21.87
N SER A 48 3.35 5.30 21.80
CA SER A 48 2.57 4.82 22.94
C SER A 48 3.46 4.33 24.07
N ASP A 49 3.08 4.67 25.31
CA ASP A 49 3.72 4.19 26.55
C ASP A 49 3.53 2.68 26.79
N THR A 50 2.64 2.04 26.01
CA THR A 50 2.39 0.59 26.06
C THR A 50 3.26 -0.16 25.06
N ASN A 51 3.14 -1.49 24.98
CA ASN A 51 3.83 -2.28 23.94
C ASN A 51 3.36 -1.99 22.50
N ALA A 52 2.35 -1.12 22.30
CA ALA A 52 1.86 -0.75 20.98
C ALA A 52 2.96 -0.14 20.08
N HIS A 53 3.91 0.61 20.64
CA HIS A 53 5.00 1.21 19.86
C HIS A 53 5.88 0.15 19.19
N TYR A 54 6.15 -0.98 19.86
CA TYR A 54 6.89 -2.08 19.23
C TYR A 54 6.13 -2.67 18.05
N PHE A 55 4.83 -2.96 18.23
CA PHE A 55 4.02 -3.55 17.16
C PHE A 55 3.88 -2.60 15.98
N PHE A 56 3.60 -1.32 16.21
CA PHE A 56 3.44 -0.35 15.15
C PHE A 56 4.76 -0.08 14.40
N ASN A 57 5.84 0.23 15.12
CA ASN A 57 7.11 0.62 14.50
C ASN A 57 7.73 -0.55 13.72
N TYR A 58 7.79 -1.75 14.31
CA TYR A 58 8.26 -2.94 13.58
C TYR A 58 7.30 -3.35 12.47
N GLY A 59 5.99 -3.12 12.63
CA GLY A 59 4.99 -3.29 11.57
C GLY A 59 5.27 -2.41 10.37
N CYS A 60 5.49 -1.12 10.57
CA CYS A 60 5.90 -0.15 9.55
C CYS A 60 7.19 -0.59 8.84
N MET A 61 8.23 -0.93 9.60
CA MET A 61 9.51 -1.35 9.03
C MET A 61 9.40 -2.63 8.21
N SER A 62 8.79 -3.68 8.76
CA SER A 62 8.71 -4.99 8.10
C SER A 62 7.78 -4.96 6.88
N ALA A 63 6.61 -4.34 7.00
CA ALA A 63 5.72 -4.15 5.87
C ALA A 63 6.33 -3.22 4.81
N GLY A 64 7.00 -2.15 5.23
CA GLY A 64 7.70 -1.23 4.33
C GLY A 64 8.77 -1.93 3.49
N ILE A 65 9.56 -2.83 4.09
CA ILE A 65 10.53 -3.66 3.37
C ILE A 65 9.83 -4.53 2.32
N LEU A 66 8.72 -5.20 2.69
CA LEU A 66 7.99 -6.07 1.78
C LEU A 66 7.34 -5.27 0.63
N ILE A 67 6.75 -4.11 0.92
CA ILE A 67 6.16 -3.22 -0.10
C ILE A 67 7.25 -2.63 -1.01
N TYR A 68 8.42 -2.29 -0.46
CA TYR A 68 9.58 -1.88 -1.24
C TYR A 68 10.00 -2.97 -2.24
N ILE A 69 10.18 -4.21 -1.76
CA ILE A 69 10.56 -5.35 -2.61
C ILE A 69 9.47 -5.60 -3.68
N TYR A 70 8.19 -5.57 -3.30
CA TYR A 70 7.08 -5.69 -4.23
C TYR A 70 7.15 -4.64 -5.35
N GLY A 71 7.31 -3.36 -4.99
CA GLY A 71 7.39 -2.28 -5.98
C GLY A 71 8.58 -2.43 -6.93
N ILE A 72 9.76 -2.81 -6.43
CA ILE A 72 10.94 -3.04 -7.28
C ILE A 72 10.73 -4.22 -8.23
N LEU A 73 10.23 -5.36 -7.72
CA LEU A 73 9.98 -6.54 -8.55
C LEU A 73 8.91 -6.26 -9.61
N ALA A 74 7.79 -5.64 -9.21
CA ALA A 74 6.72 -5.30 -10.14
C ALA A 74 7.17 -4.29 -11.20
N ALA A 75 7.99 -3.30 -10.82
CA ALA A 75 8.63 -2.40 -11.78
C ALA A 75 9.53 -3.18 -12.75
N TYR A 76 10.38 -4.08 -12.26
CA TYR A 76 11.28 -4.85 -13.11
C TYR A 76 10.53 -5.71 -14.15
N PHE A 77 9.40 -6.31 -13.77
CA PHE A 77 8.60 -7.15 -14.68
C PHE A 77 7.59 -6.37 -15.54
N SER A 78 7.39 -5.08 -15.28
CA SER A 78 6.43 -4.27 -16.04
C SER A 78 6.91 -3.93 -17.46
N GLY A 79 5.95 -3.89 -18.39
CA GLY A 79 6.20 -3.78 -19.82
C GLY A 79 6.43 -2.36 -20.33
N SER A 80 5.76 -1.36 -19.75
CA SER A 80 5.85 0.04 -20.20
C SER A 80 6.58 0.92 -19.19
N THR A 81 7.24 1.99 -19.66
CA THR A 81 7.93 2.95 -18.79
C THR A 81 7.01 3.60 -17.77
N LEU A 82 5.75 3.88 -18.15
CA LEU A 82 4.80 4.51 -17.25
C LEU A 82 4.33 3.53 -16.15
N ASP A 83 4.18 2.24 -16.48
CA ASP A 83 3.89 1.18 -15.50
C ASP A 83 5.05 1.02 -14.51
N ARG A 84 6.29 1.03 -15.01
CA ARG A 84 7.52 1.03 -14.19
C ARG A 84 7.55 2.17 -13.19
N ILE A 85 7.28 3.40 -13.66
CA ILE A 85 7.27 4.58 -12.80
C ILE A 85 6.24 4.42 -11.67
N SER A 86 5.04 3.89 -11.98
CA SER A 86 4.03 3.65 -10.95
C SER A 86 4.54 2.70 -9.85
N TYR A 87 5.15 1.58 -10.22
CA TYR A 87 5.68 0.62 -9.26
C TYR A 87 6.91 1.12 -8.50
N VAL A 88 7.76 1.95 -9.12
CA VAL A 88 8.86 2.63 -8.42
C VAL A 88 8.32 3.57 -7.34
N LEU A 89 7.21 4.28 -7.61
CA LEU A 89 6.57 5.13 -6.60
C LEU A 89 5.98 4.30 -5.45
N ILE A 90 5.45 3.10 -5.72
CA ILE A 90 5.05 2.15 -4.66
C ILE A 90 6.28 1.72 -3.84
N ALA A 91 7.41 1.43 -4.50
CA ALA A 91 8.64 1.08 -3.81
C ALA A 91 9.12 2.23 -2.89
N LEU A 92 9.10 3.46 -3.40
CA LEU A 92 9.42 4.66 -2.61
C LEU A 92 8.47 4.83 -1.43
N ALA A 93 7.16 4.60 -1.61
CA ALA A 93 6.21 4.60 -0.50
C ALA A 93 6.56 3.55 0.57
N GLY A 94 6.96 2.34 0.17
CA GLY A 94 7.48 1.31 1.08
C GLY A 94 8.74 1.77 1.84
N MET A 95 9.67 2.44 1.17
CA MET A 95 10.86 3.01 1.80
C MET A 95 10.50 4.08 2.83
N PHE A 96 9.56 4.96 2.52
CA PHE A 96 9.08 5.97 3.46
C PHE A 96 8.32 5.35 4.64
N LEU A 97 7.60 4.24 4.43
CA LEU A 97 6.97 3.50 5.52
C LEU A 97 8.00 2.92 6.50
N ILE A 98 9.16 2.45 6.00
CA ILE A 98 10.30 2.09 6.86
C ILE A 98 10.74 3.31 7.68
N GLY A 99 10.85 4.47 7.02
CA GLY A 99 11.15 5.74 7.66
C GLY A 99 10.18 6.11 8.79
N VAL A 100 8.87 5.93 8.58
CA VAL A 100 7.83 6.15 9.61
C VAL A 100 8.05 5.25 10.83
N GLY A 101 8.47 3.99 10.65
CA GLY A 101 8.78 3.10 11.76
C GLY A 101 10.11 3.39 12.48
N ILE A 102 11.04 4.09 11.83
CA ILE A 102 12.34 4.47 12.42
C ILE A 102 12.26 5.84 13.12
N PHE A 103 11.65 6.82 12.45
CA PHE A 103 11.46 8.16 12.96
C PHE A 103 10.06 8.24 13.55
N THR A 104 9.94 7.92 14.83
CA THR A 104 8.69 8.01 15.58
C THR A 104 8.17 9.46 15.66
N GLU A 105 6.89 9.63 15.97
CA GLU A 105 6.22 10.94 15.88
C GLU A 105 6.86 12.02 16.77
N ASP A 106 7.43 11.63 17.92
CA ASP A 106 8.16 12.49 18.85
C ASP A 106 9.45 13.08 18.26
N VAL A 107 10.00 12.47 17.21
CA VAL A 107 11.15 13.01 16.45
C VAL A 107 10.75 14.24 15.61
N GLY A 108 9.44 14.44 15.35
CA GLY A 108 8.89 15.63 14.71
C GLY A 108 9.12 15.66 13.19
N TRP A 109 9.92 16.62 12.71
CA TRP A 109 10.04 16.88 11.26
C TRP A 109 10.47 15.65 10.41
N PRO A 110 11.45 14.83 10.82
CA PRO A 110 11.81 13.61 10.09
C PRO A 110 10.65 12.62 9.92
N HIS A 111 9.79 12.47 10.94
CA HIS A 111 8.59 11.64 10.87
C HIS A 111 7.63 12.19 9.81
N ASN A 112 7.30 13.48 9.91
CA ASN A 112 6.38 14.16 8.99
C ASN A 112 6.86 14.08 7.54
N LEU A 113 8.16 14.22 7.30
CA LEU A 113 8.73 14.08 5.95
C LEU A 113 8.48 12.68 5.38
N CYS A 114 8.68 11.63 6.19
CA CYS A 114 8.44 10.25 5.75
C CYS A 114 6.94 10.01 5.52
N ALA A 115 6.08 10.38 6.47
CA ALA A 115 4.64 10.20 6.37
C ALA A 115 4.05 10.90 5.14
N TYR A 116 4.35 12.19 4.93
CA TYR A 116 3.86 12.93 3.76
C TYR A 116 4.41 12.35 2.45
N SER A 117 5.70 11.98 2.41
CA SER A 117 6.29 11.42 1.19
C SER A 117 5.72 10.05 0.84
N LEU A 118 5.34 9.24 1.83
CA LEU A 118 4.60 7.99 1.64
C LEU A 118 3.26 8.27 0.95
N PHE A 119 2.44 9.14 1.53
CA PHE A 119 1.09 9.41 1.01
C PHE A 119 1.14 10.09 -0.37
N ILE A 120 2.10 10.98 -0.61
CA ILE A 120 2.28 11.60 -1.93
C ILE A 120 2.70 10.56 -2.97
N SER A 121 3.71 9.75 -2.67
CA SER A 121 4.24 8.76 -3.62
C SER A 121 3.16 7.76 -4.03
N ILE A 122 2.41 7.21 -3.06
CA ILE A 122 1.36 6.24 -3.35
C ILE A 122 0.17 6.87 -4.08
N SER A 123 -0.17 8.12 -3.79
CA SER A 123 -1.26 8.85 -4.48
C SER A 123 -0.91 9.11 -5.95
N ILE A 124 0.32 9.55 -6.24
CA ILE A 124 0.79 9.74 -7.61
C ILE A 124 0.81 8.38 -8.34
N SER A 125 1.27 7.31 -7.68
CA SER A 125 1.19 5.97 -8.25
C SER A 125 -0.24 5.57 -8.60
N ALA A 126 -1.21 5.82 -7.72
CA ALA A 126 -2.60 5.47 -7.95
C ALA A 126 -3.20 6.23 -9.14
N LEU A 127 -2.88 7.51 -9.29
CA LEU A 127 -3.29 8.33 -10.42
C LEU A 127 -2.68 7.84 -11.75
N ILE A 128 -1.39 7.51 -11.77
CA ILE A 128 -0.74 6.94 -12.95
C ILE A 128 -1.40 5.61 -13.34
N ARG A 129 -1.66 4.74 -12.38
CA ARG A 129 -2.31 3.44 -12.66
C ARG A 129 -3.74 3.60 -13.13
N LEU A 130 -4.50 4.56 -12.59
CA LEU A 130 -5.83 4.90 -13.10
C LEU A 130 -5.78 5.27 -14.60
N ILE A 131 -4.84 6.12 -14.99
CA ILE A 131 -4.64 6.49 -16.41
C ILE A 131 -4.29 5.24 -17.24
N LEU A 132 -3.38 4.40 -16.76
CA LEU A 132 -3.00 3.15 -17.44
C LEU A 132 -4.20 2.21 -17.61
N TYR A 133 -5.05 2.06 -16.59
CA TYR A 133 -6.25 1.21 -16.68
C TYR A 133 -7.25 1.72 -17.72
N VAL A 134 -7.39 3.04 -17.85
CA VAL A 134 -8.22 3.62 -18.92
C VAL A 134 -7.61 3.34 -20.30
N ILE A 135 -6.30 3.55 -20.46
CA ILE A 135 -5.59 3.28 -21.73
C ILE A 135 -5.69 1.80 -22.12
N TYR A 136 -5.49 0.89 -21.17
CA TYR A 136 -5.58 -0.56 -21.38
C TYR A 136 -7.01 -1.09 -21.39
N LYS A 137 -8.02 -0.22 -21.26
CA LYS A 137 -9.45 -0.59 -21.23
C LYS A 137 -9.79 -1.60 -20.12
N ASN A 138 -9.04 -1.60 -19.02
CA ASN A 138 -9.37 -2.37 -17.82
C ASN A 138 -10.37 -1.58 -16.97
N THR A 139 -11.64 -1.59 -17.40
CA THR A 139 -12.71 -0.76 -16.81
C THR A 139 -12.92 -1.02 -15.33
N LEU A 140 -12.87 -2.30 -14.90
CA LEU A 140 -13.09 -2.64 -13.49
C LEU A 140 -12.00 -2.02 -12.61
N SER A 141 -10.72 -2.19 -12.96
CA SER A 141 -9.60 -1.65 -12.17
C SER A 141 -9.59 -0.12 -12.18
N ALA A 142 -9.96 0.50 -13.31
CA ALA A 142 -10.12 1.94 -13.42
C ALA A 142 -11.21 2.46 -12.47
N VAL A 143 -12.43 1.88 -12.53
CA VAL A 143 -13.56 2.30 -11.69
C VAL A 143 -13.23 2.12 -10.22
N VAL A 144 -12.70 0.96 -9.82
CA VAL A 144 -12.36 0.70 -8.42
C VAL A 144 -11.30 1.69 -7.93
N THR A 145 -10.23 1.92 -8.70
CA THR A 145 -9.20 2.90 -8.33
C THR A 145 -9.78 4.31 -8.22
N ALA A 146 -10.62 4.73 -9.17
CA ALA A 146 -11.26 6.05 -9.13
C ALA A 146 -12.18 6.22 -7.92
N VAL A 147 -12.95 5.18 -7.55
CA VAL A 147 -13.80 5.19 -6.36
C VAL A 147 -12.97 5.31 -5.09
N LEU A 148 -11.87 4.55 -4.96
CA LEU A 148 -11.00 4.65 -3.78
C LEU A 148 -10.36 6.04 -3.65
N ILE A 149 -9.96 6.65 -4.78
CA ILE A 149 -9.45 8.03 -4.80
C ILE A 149 -10.56 9.03 -4.42
N LEU A 150 -11.77 8.86 -4.95
CA LEU A 150 -12.88 9.74 -4.61
C LEU A 150 -13.24 9.64 -3.11
N LEU A 151 -13.25 8.43 -2.56
CA LEU A 151 -13.49 8.20 -1.14
C LEU A 151 -12.46 8.95 -0.28
N ILE A 152 -11.16 8.88 -0.62
CA ILE A 152 -10.15 9.60 0.16
C ILE A 152 -10.30 11.11 0.06
N VAL A 153 -10.68 11.63 -1.11
CA VAL A 153 -10.97 13.08 -1.29
C VAL A 153 -12.17 13.50 -0.45
N VAL A 154 -13.26 12.73 -0.45
CA VAL A 154 -14.44 13.02 0.37
C VAL A 154 -14.09 12.99 1.86
N ILE A 155 -13.32 12.00 2.30
CA ILE A 155 -12.87 11.92 3.70
C ILE A 155 -11.99 13.13 4.05
N ALA A 156 -11.04 13.50 3.20
CA ALA A 156 -10.18 14.66 3.43
C ALA A 156 -10.93 15.99 3.55
N LEU A 157 -12.08 16.11 2.87
CA LEU A 157 -12.91 17.32 2.89
C LEU A 157 -13.93 17.35 4.04
N THR A 158 -14.23 16.21 4.67
CA THR A 158 -15.36 16.09 5.61
C THR A 158 -14.98 15.61 7.00
N GLN A 159 -13.80 15.00 7.16
CA GLN A 159 -13.39 14.34 8.39
C GLN A 159 -12.14 14.99 8.99
N THR A 160 -11.84 14.58 10.23
CA THR A 160 -10.63 14.99 10.94
C THR A 160 -9.37 14.39 10.30
N PHE A 161 -8.22 15.02 10.56
CA PHE A 161 -6.94 14.52 10.06
C PHE A 161 -6.60 13.10 10.56
N PRO A 162 -6.82 12.73 11.84
CA PRO A 162 -6.64 11.36 12.31
C PRO A 162 -7.54 10.33 11.59
N PHE A 163 -8.80 10.69 11.32
CA PHE A 163 -9.70 9.83 10.56
C PHE A 163 -9.25 9.67 9.11
N LEU A 164 -8.76 10.77 8.50
CA LEU A 164 -8.19 10.75 7.16
C LEU A 164 -6.99 9.81 7.09
N GLU A 165 -6.03 9.93 8.00
CA GLU A 165 -4.84 9.08 8.02
C GLU A 165 -5.24 7.61 8.12
N ALA A 166 -6.10 7.27 9.08
CA ALA A 166 -6.47 5.88 9.29
C ALA A 166 -7.22 5.27 8.10
N SER A 167 -8.12 6.04 7.51
CA SER A 167 -8.84 5.64 6.31
C SER A 167 -7.92 5.56 5.09
N ALA A 168 -6.97 6.47 4.93
CA ALA A 168 -5.99 6.45 3.85
C ALA A 168 -5.20 5.15 3.85
N VAL A 169 -4.67 4.76 5.01
CA VAL A 169 -3.89 3.53 5.15
C VAL A 169 -4.72 2.29 4.79
N ILE A 170 -5.98 2.21 5.25
CA ILE A 170 -6.90 1.12 4.89
C ILE A 170 -7.15 1.07 3.37
N LEU A 171 -7.49 2.21 2.76
CA LEU A 171 -7.78 2.28 1.33
C LEU A 171 -6.55 1.98 0.48
N ILE A 172 -5.35 2.40 0.91
CA ILE A 172 -4.08 2.04 0.27
C ILE A 172 -3.85 0.52 0.34
N MET A 173 -4.04 -0.11 1.51
CA MET A 173 -3.89 -1.55 1.65
C MET A 173 -4.88 -2.31 0.74
N ILE A 174 -6.14 -1.91 0.71
CA ILE A 174 -7.14 -2.48 -0.19
C ILE A 174 -6.70 -2.34 -1.65
N TRP A 175 -6.26 -1.14 -2.04
CA TRP A 175 -5.84 -0.87 -3.41
C TRP A 175 -4.62 -1.70 -3.84
N ILE A 176 -3.59 -1.80 -2.99
CA ILE A 176 -2.41 -2.65 -3.27
C ILE A 176 -2.81 -4.13 -3.30
N ALA A 177 -3.67 -4.59 -2.39
CA ALA A 177 -4.15 -5.97 -2.38
C ALA A 177 -4.89 -6.33 -3.68
N LEU A 178 -5.79 -5.45 -4.14
CA LEU A 178 -6.50 -5.64 -5.40
C LEU A 178 -5.55 -5.72 -6.59
N ASN A 179 -4.55 -4.83 -6.65
CA ASN A 179 -3.50 -4.89 -7.66
C ASN A 179 -2.76 -6.24 -7.66
N CYS A 180 -2.37 -6.72 -6.48
CA CYS A 180 -1.69 -8.00 -6.34
C CYS A 180 -2.58 -9.18 -6.76
N LEU A 181 -3.86 -9.18 -6.36
CA LEU A 181 -4.82 -10.23 -6.69
C LEU A 181 -5.10 -10.28 -8.20
N ILE A 182 -5.27 -9.13 -8.84
CA ILE A 182 -5.44 -9.05 -10.30
C ILE A 182 -4.24 -9.69 -11.01
N SER A 183 -3.02 -9.33 -10.62
CA SER A 183 -1.80 -9.92 -11.19
C SER A 183 -1.71 -11.45 -11.00
N ILE A 184 -2.25 -11.99 -9.92
CA ILE A 184 -2.30 -13.45 -9.68
C ILE A 184 -3.39 -14.11 -10.54
N LEU A 185 -4.56 -13.47 -10.70
CA LEU A 185 -5.71 -14.03 -11.39
C LEU A 185 -5.59 -13.98 -12.91
N GLU A 186 -5.01 -12.93 -13.48
CA GLU A 186 -4.84 -12.78 -14.94
C GLU A 186 -4.01 -13.93 -15.53
N MET A 187 -2.99 -14.42 -14.81
CA MET A 187 -2.25 -15.60 -15.25
C MET A 187 -3.05 -16.90 -15.22
N LYS A 188 -3.94 -17.08 -14.24
CA LYS A 188 -4.75 -18.31 -14.14
C LYS A 188 -5.62 -18.47 -15.38
N LYS A 189 -6.04 -17.36 -15.98
CA LYS A 189 -6.80 -17.33 -17.22
C LYS A 189 -5.94 -17.76 -18.42
N GLU A 190 -4.74 -17.19 -18.58
CA GLU A 190 -3.82 -17.56 -19.68
C GLU A 190 -3.32 -19.02 -19.59
N ASP A 191 -3.04 -19.52 -18.38
CA ASP A 191 -2.68 -20.92 -18.14
C ASP A 191 -3.83 -21.90 -18.46
N PHE A 192 -5.08 -21.46 -18.30
CA PHE A 192 -6.25 -22.26 -18.65
C PHE A 192 -6.48 -22.25 -20.16
N GLU A 193 -6.45 -21.07 -20.80
CA GLU A 193 -6.64 -20.91 -22.23
C GLU A 193 -5.54 -21.63 -23.06
N SER A 194 -4.31 -21.72 -22.56
CA SER A 194 -3.23 -22.49 -23.21
C SER A 194 -3.37 -24.02 -23.09
N LYS A 195 -4.16 -24.51 -22.14
CA LYS A 195 -4.37 -25.96 -21.90
C LYS A 195 -5.66 -26.50 -22.50
N VAL A 196 -6.56 -25.63 -22.94
CA VAL A 196 -7.78 -26.01 -23.66
C VAL A 196 -7.46 -25.95 -25.17
N PRO A 197 -7.31 -27.08 -25.87
CA PRO A 197 -7.14 -27.06 -27.31
C PRO A 197 -8.42 -26.50 -27.95
N THR A 198 -8.27 -25.46 -28.76
CA THR A 198 -9.31 -24.94 -29.66
C THR A 198 -9.62 -25.92 -30.76
#